data_AF-A0A355CE99-F1
#
_entry.id   AF-A0A355CE99-F1
#
_cell.length_a   1.000
_cell.length_b   1.000
_cell.length_c   1.000
_cell.angle_alpha   90.00
_cell.angle_beta   90.00
_cell.angle_gamma   90.00
#
_symmetry.space_group_name_H-M   'P 1'
#
loop_
_entity.id
_entity.type
_entity.pdbx_description
1 polymer ?
#
loop_
_entity_poly.entity_id
_entity_poly.type
_entity_poly.pdbx_seq_one_letter_code
_entity_poly.pdbx_strand_id
1 'polypeptide(L)'
;MGCLTDRAFEILRAEVEKCAATEGIAGNVYRSMVLKRLEKMRSQNGTFASIEEIRDTFKDEFPNFSEKALKEAVKANRPPGLFSKILWVGGFLGTGVGIIWLLNLPFPMIRWPIAKTMPILLLPSFISMDQNYRLAIALVEQSDQLINKATAAADFDLGETKAKQAQKHLDALPVWFLGYYPQTYCSFFGCTWRFTVDEFQAARKSIGRMDAQIFQQKNAFTQLTQVEETLTSAKQQYQQAKNAADRQKASINWQSAIDQLNQIPPETLAGETARKKLQAAERDFQAMGGVATG
;
A
#
# COMPACT_ATOMS: atom_id res chain seq x y z
N MET A 1 -12.45 -1.72 57.01
CA MET A 1 -13.50 -2.75 56.90
C MET A 1 -13.99 -2.75 55.47
N GLY A 2 -14.15 -3.94 54.90
CA GLY A 2 -14.57 -4.13 53.53
C GLY A 2 -16.04 -3.77 53.28
N CYS A 3 -16.34 -3.11 52.16
CA CYS A 3 -17.70 -2.80 51.73
C CYS A 3 -18.26 -3.85 50.75
N LEU A 4 -19.60 -3.95 50.68
CA LEU A 4 -20.32 -4.79 49.73
C LEU A 4 -21.11 -3.96 48.70
N THR A 5 -21.08 -4.38 47.45
CA THR A 5 -21.98 -3.89 46.39
C THR A 5 -23.34 -4.59 46.47
N ASP A 6 -24.38 -3.96 45.92
CA ASP A 6 -25.74 -4.52 45.90
C ASP A 6 -25.78 -5.92 45.27
N ARG A 7 -25.03 -6.10 44.17
CA ARG A 7 -24.99 -7.39 43.46
C ARG A 7 -24.31 -8.48 44.27
N ALA A 8 -23.22 -8.15 44.98
CA ALA A 8 -22.57 -9.12 45.86
C ALA A 8 -23.45 -9.47 47.07
N PHE A 9 -24.16 -8.48 47.62
CA PHE A 9 -25.09 -8.67 48.72
C PHE A 9 -26.24 -9.62 48.34
N GLU A 10 -26.85 -9.46 47.17
CA GLU A 10 -27.96 -10.33 46.73
C GLU A 10 -27.53 -11.79 46.53
N ILE A 11 -26.32 -12.02 46.01
CA ILE A 11 -25.75 -13.38 45.86
C ILE A 11 -25.56 -14.04 47.24
N LEU A 12 -24.99 -13.31 48.20
CA LEU A 12 -24.79 -13.82 49.55
C LEU A 12 -26.11 -14.04 50.28
N ARG A 13 -27.07 -13.12 50.14
CA ARG A 13 -28.40 -13.22 50.72
C ARG A 13 -29.12 -14.48 50.26
N ALA A 14 -29.14 -14.74 48.95
CA ALA A 14 -29.81 -15.89 48.38
C ALA A 14 -29.23 -17.21 48.93
N GLU A 15 -27.93 -17.26 49.19
CA GLU A 15 -27.29 -18.46 49.75
C GLU A 15 -27.50 -18.59 51.27
N VAL A 16 -27.47 -17.48 52.02
CA VAL A 16 -27.83 -17.45 53.46
C VAL A 16 -29.27 -17.93 53.65
N GLU A 17 -30.19 -17.55 52.77
CA GLU A 17 -31.59 -17.99 52.81
C GLU A 17 -31.74 -19.50 52.58
N LYS A 18 -30.93 -20.09 51.70
CA LYS A 18 -30.90 -21.54 51.49
C LYS A 18 -30.30 -22.29 52.68
N CYS A 19 -29.19 -21.80 53.23
CA CYS A 19 -28.56 -22.40 54.41
C CYS A 19 -29.51 -22.38 55.61
N ALA A 20 -30.15 -21.24 55.86
CA ALA A 20 -31.12 -21.07 56.94
C ALA A 20 -32.35 -21.99 56.82
N ALA A 21 -32.84 -22.22 55.58
CA ALA A 21 -33.95 -23.14 55.33
C ALA A 21 -33.60 -24.60 55.66
N THR A 22 -32.31 -24.95 55.67
CA THR A 22 -31.81 -26.30 55.94
C THR A 22 -31.67 -26.58 57.45
N GLU A 23 -31.53 -25.55 58.29
CA GLU A 23 -31.25 -25.65 59.74
C GLU A 23 -32.45 -25.38 60.66
N GLY A 24 -33.65 -25.20 60.12
CA GLY A 24 -34.89 -25.06 60.91
C GLY A 24 -34.94 -23.79 61.77
N ILE A 25 -35.35 -23.91 63.05
CA ILE A 25 -35.64 -22.77 63.94
C ILE A 25 -34.37 -21.94 64.25
N ALA A 26 -33.22 -22.59 64.44
CA ALA A 26 -31.93 -21.91 64.67
C ALA A 26 -31.47 -21.13 63.42
N GLY A 27 -31.73 -21.67 62.23
CA GLY A 27 -31.40 -21.04 60.95
C GLY A 27 -32.05 -19.67 60.76
N ASN A 28 -33.26 -19.43 61.27
CA ASN A 28 -33.91 -18.12 61.18
C ASN A 28 -33.25 -17.04 62.04
N VAL A 29 -32.73 -17.41 63.22
CA VAL A 29 -31.99 -16.49 64.09
C VAL A 29 -30.65 -16.13 63.44
N TYR A 30 -29.91 -17.13 62.97
CA TYR A 30 -28.64 -16.94 62.26
C TYR A 30 -28.80 -16.14 60.96
N ARG A 31 -29.85 -16.40 60.19
CA ARG A 31 -30.21 -15.62 59.00
C ARG A 31 -30.32 -14.14 59.31
N SER A 32 -31.13 -13.79 60.32
CA SER A 32 -31.38 -12.39 60.66
C SER A 32 -30.09 -11.67 61.12
N MET A 33 -29.22 -12.38 61.83
CA MET A 33 -27.95 -11.86 62.33
C MET A 33 -26.95 -11.66 61.19
N VAL A 34 -26.75 -12.67 60.33
CA VAL A 34 -25.82 -12.62 59.20
C VAL A 34 -26.26 -11.57 58.18
N LEU A 35 -27.55 -11.49 57.84
CA LEU A 35 -28.05 -10.47 56.91
C LEU A 35 -27.84 -9.05 57.44
N LYS A 36 -28.05 -8.81 58.74
CA LYS A 36 -27.73 -7.50 59.35
C LYS A 36 -26.24 -7.16 59.28
N ARG A 37 -25.35 -8.14 59.46
CA ARG A 37 -23.90 -7.92 59.31
C ARG A 37 -23.52 -7.61 57.87
N LEU A 38 -24.05 -8.36 56.90
CA LEU A 38 -23.83 -8.11 55.47
C LEU A 38 -24.40 -6.76 55.01
N GLU A 39 -25.56 -6.36 55.52
CA GLU A 39 -26.17 -5.07 55.22
C GLU A 39 -25.38 -3.89 55.84
N LYS A 40 -24.78 -4.12 57.01
CA LYS A 40 -23.82 -3.19 57.61
C LYS A 40 -22.58 -3.05 56.73
N MET A 41 -22.03 -4.14 56.19
CA MET A 41 -20.91 -4.08 55.23
C MET A 41 -21.30 -3.36 53.94
N ARG A 42 -22.53 -3.52 53.45
CA ARG A 42 -23.05 -2.77 52.29
C ARG A 42 -23.13 -1.26 52.55
N SER A 43 -23.49 -0.89 53.78
CA SER A 43 -23.66 0.51 54.17
C SER A 43 -22.35 1.20 54.59
N GLN A 44 -21.22 0.47 54.60
CA GLN A 44 -19.91 1.01 54.96
C GLN A 44 -19.20 1.59 53.74
N ASN A 45 -18.62 2.77 53.90
CA ASN A 45 -17.72 3.35 52.90
C ASN A 45 -16.30 2.83 53.14
N GLY A 46 -15.74 2.08 52.19
CA GLY A 46 -14.43 1.45 52.33
C GLY A 46 -13.97 0.74 51.06
N THR A 47 -12.85 0.02 51.16
CA THR A 47 -12.36 -0.87 50.10
C THR A 47 -13.27 -2.08 49.95
N PHE A 48 -13.36 -2.70 48.76
CA PHE A 48 -14.20 -3.89 48.57
C PHE A 48 -13.75 -5.06 49.45
N ALA A 49 -14.71 -5.70 50.12
CA ALA A 49 -14.44 -6.78 51.05
C ALA A 49 -13.73 -7.97 50.39
N SER A 50 -12.71 -8.51 51.07
CA SER A 50 -12.00 -9.72 50.62
C SER A 50 -12.82 -10.98 50.89
N ILE A 51 -12.40 -12.10 50.31
CA ILE A 51 -13.10 -13.38 50.50
C ILE A 51 -13.05 -13.83 51.97
N GLU A 52 -11.94 -13.55 52.66
CA GLU A 52 -11.73 -13.85 54.07
C GLU A 52 -12.62 -12.97 54.95
N GLU A 53 -12.69 -11.66 54.68
CA GLU A 53 -13.54 -10.73 55.44
C GLU A 53 -15.03 -11.07 55.32
N ILE A 54 -15.48 -11.47 54.13
CA ILE A 54 -16.86 -11.90 53.90
C ILE A 54 -17.11 -13.25 54.61
N ARG A 55 -16.19 -14.23 54.50
CA ARG A 55 -16.33 -15.54 55.14
C ARG A 55 -16.38 -15.43 56.67
N ASP A 56 -15.53 -14.58 57.25
CA ASP A 56 -15.49 -14.35 58.70
C ASP A 56 -16.80 -13.78 59.26
N THR A 57 -17.67 -13.23 58.41
CA THR A 57 -18.96 -12.65 58.83
C THR A 57 -19.99 -13.71 59.22
N PHE A 58 -19.87 -14.93 58.68
CA PHE A 58 -20.87 -16.00 58.84
C PHE A 58 -20.28 -17.40 59.05
N LYS A 59 -18.95 -17.56 59.14
CA LYS A 59 -18.30 -18.87 59.26
C LYS A 59 -18.74 -19.68 60.49
N ASP A 60 -19.07 -18.99 61.58
CA ASP A 60 -19.46 -19.61 62.85
C ASP A 60 -20.93 -20.05 62.81
N GLU A 61 -21.77 -19.34 62.04
CA GLU A 61 -23.19 -19.61 61.88
C GLU A 61 -23.52 -20.55 60.72
N PHE A 62 -22.73 -20.53 59.63
CA PHE A 62 -22.92 -21.36 58.44
C PHE A 62 -21.58 -21.98 57.99
N PRO A 63 -21.07 -23.01 58.71
CA PRO A 63 -19.78 -23.63 58.40
C PRO A 63 -19.77 -24.34 57.03
N ASN A 64 -20.95 -24.74 56.53
CA ASN A 64 -21.12 -25.43 55.24
C ASN A 64 -21.52 -24.48 54.09
N PHE A 65 -21.24 -23.18 54.21
CA PHE A 65 -21.61 -22.22 53.18
C PHE A 65 -20.92 -22.53 51.84
N SER A 66 -21.65 -22.36 50.73
CA SER A 66 -21.14 -22.66 49.40
C SER A 66 -19.95 -21.78 49.02
N GLU A 67 -18.77 -22.39 48.92
CA GLU A 67 -17.55 -21.75 48.41
C GLU A 67 -17.73 -21.16 47.00
N LYS A 68 -18.62 -21.75 46.21
CA LYS A 68 -18.95 -21.27 44.86
C LYS A 68 -19.71 -19.93 44.94
N ALA A 69 -20.73 -19.85 45.80
CA ALA A 69 -21.51 -18.63 45.99
C ALA A 69 -20.65 -17.50 46.58
N LEU A 70 -19.75 -17.84 47.51
CA LEU A 70 -18.81 -16.89 48.10
C LEU A 70 -17.85 -16.30 47.05
N LYS A 71 -17.26 -17.13 46.18
CA LYS A 71 -16.38 -16.67 45.10
C LYS A 71 -17.13 -15.82 44.07
N GLU A 72 -18.37 -16.18 43.77
CA GLU A 72 -19.23 -15.42 42.85
C GLU A 72 -19.59 -14.04 43.41
N ALA A 73 -19.93 -13.98 44.70
CA ALA A 73 -20.18 -12.73 45.41
C ALA A 73 -18.94 -11.82 45.42
N VAL A 74 -17.75 -12.34 45.74
CA VAL A 74 -16.49 -11.55 45.74
C VAL A 74 -16.17 -11.02 44.34
N LYS A 75 -16.41 -11.82 43.29
CA LYS A 75 -16.23 -11.39 41.90
C LYS A 75 -17.21 -10.28 41.52
N ALA A 76 -18.46 -10.38 41.95
CA ALA A 76 -19.47 -9.34 41.77
C ALA A 76 -19.19 -8.09 42.63
N ASN A 77 -18.45 -8.26 43.74
CA ASN A 77 -18.13 -7.20 44.69
C ASN A 77 -17.05 -6.24 44.21
N ARG A 78 -16.34 -6.55 43.13
CA ARG A 78 -15.30 -5.67 42.56
C ARG A 78 -15.83 -5.00 41.30
N PRO A 79 -15.53 -3.70 41.08
CA PRO A 79 -15.86 -3.05 39.82
C PRO A 79 -15.16 -3.80 38.69
N PRO A 80 -15.77 -3.90 37.50
CA PRO A 80 -15.16 -4.59 36.37
C PRO A 80 -13.81 -3.93 36.06
N GLY A 81 -12.72 -4.65 36.34
CA GLY A 81 -11.37 -4.14 36.22
C GLY A 81 -11.05 -3.67 34.80
N LEU A 82 -10.07 -2.76 34.69
CA LEU A 82 -9.61 -2.11 33.45
C LEU A 82 -9.45 -3.06 32.24
N PHE A 83 -9.17 -4.34 32.46
CA PHE A 83 -9.08 -5.36 31.41
C PHE A 83 -10.39 -5.62 30.65
N SER A 84 -11.55 -5.43 31.27
CA SER A 84 -12.85 -5.54 30.57
C SER A 84 -13.12 -4.36 29.64
N LYS A 85 -12.60 -3.17 29.98
CA LYS A 85 -12.62 -1.99 29.10
C LYS A 85 -11.58 -2.10 27.99
N ILE A 86 -10.44 -2.75 28.21
CA ILE A 86 -9.45 -3.02 27.15
C ILE A 86 -9.96 -4.09 26.17
N LEU A 87 -10.75 -5.07 26.63
CA LEU A 87 -11.44 -5.99 25.72
C LEU A 87 -12.57 -5.33 24.91
N TRP A 88 -13.23 -4.31 25.47
CA TRP A 88 -14.26 -3.55 24.73
C TRP A 88 -13.69 -2.46 23.82
N VAL A 89 -12.62 -1.77 24.23
CA VAL A 89 -11.95 -0.73 23.43
C VAL A 89 -10.99 -1.36 22.42
N GLY A 90 -10.27 -2.42 22.79
CA GLY A 90 -9.52 -3.27 21.85
C GLY A 90 -10.44 -4.12 20.96
N GLY A 91 -11.63 -4.48 21.45
CA GLY A 91 -12.69 -5.11 20.66
C GLY A 91 -13.31 -4.15 19.65
N PHE A 92 -13.64 -2.90 20.01
CA PHE A 92 -14.22 -1.92 19.09
C PHE A 92 -13.20 -1.28 18.13
N LEU A 93 -11.97 -1.02 18.59
CA LEU A 93 -10.91 -0.50 17.71
C LEU A 93 -10.27 -1.62 16.88
N GLY A 94 -10.17 -2.83 17.43
CA GLY A 94 -9.68 -4.01 16.68
C GLY A 94 -10.69 -4.55 15.67
N THR A 95 -11.99 -4.48 15.96
CA THR A 95 -13.02 -4.80 14.95
C THR A 95 -13.20 -3.68 13.95
N GLY A 96 -13.21 -2.41 14.34
CA GLY A 96 -13.30 -1.31 13.37
C GLY A 96 -12.13 -1.32 12.38
N VAL A 97 -10.89 -1.30 12.88
CA VAL A 97 -9.69 -1.27 12.02
C VAL A 97 -9.45 -2.63 11.35
N GLY A 98 -9.70 -3.75 12.02
CA GLY A 98 -9.53 -5.10 11.47
C GLY A 98 -10.61 -5.48 10.45
N ILE A 99 -11.86 -5.07 10.64
CA ILE A 99 -12.93 -5.22 9.65
C ILE A 99 -12.66 -4.25 8.49
N ILE A 100 -12.32 -2.98 8.73
CA ILE A 100 -11.93 -2.08 7.62
C ILE A 100 -10.75 -2.68 6.84
N TRP A 101 -9.75 -3.26 7.50
CA TRP A 101 -8.64 -3.93 6.82
C TRP A 101 -9.09 -5.16 6.03
N LEU A 102 -9.96 -6.01 6.58
CA LEU A 102 -10.51 -7.20 5.90
C LEU A 102 -11.45 -6.84 4.73
N LEU A 103 -12.27 -5.80 4.87
CA LEU A 103 -13.11 -5.23 3.81
C LEU A 103 -12.27 -4.49 2.77
N ASN A 104 -11.11 -3.97 3.17
CA ASN A 104 -10.12 -3.35 2.30
C ASN A 104 -9.12 -4.37 1.72
N LEU A 105 -9.30 -5.68 1.96
CA LEU A 105 -8.55 -6.69 1.22
C LEU A 105 -9.01 -6.70 -0.24
N PRO A 106 -8.08 -6.84 -1.20
CA PRO A 106 -8.39 -6.88 -2.63
C PRO A 106 -9.00 -8.23 -3.06
N PHE A 107 -9.98 -8.75 -2.31
CA PHE A 107 -10.68 -9.99 -2.62
C PHE A 107 -12.05 -9.69 -3.26
N PRO A 108 -12.26 -10.04 -4.55
CA PRO A 108 -13.49 -9.70 -5.28
C PRO A 108 -14.77 -10.23 -4.63
N MET A 109 -14.73 -11.42 -4.03
CA MET A 109 -15.89 -12.06 -3.40
C MET A 109 -16.40 -11.30 -2.16
N ILE A 110 -15.56 -10.55 -1.47
CA ILE A 110 -15.92 -9.80 -0.25
C ILE A 110 -16.37 -8.38 -0.61
N ARG A 111 -15.69 -7.73 -1.56
CA ARG A 111 -15.98 -6.35 -1.96
C ARG A 111 -17.27 -6.19 -2.75
N TRP A 112 -17.69 -7.23 -3.48
CA TRP A 112 -18.92 -7.19 -4.28
C TRP A 112 -20.20 -6.95 -3.45
N PRO A 113 -20.48 -7.66 -2.35
CA PRO A 113 -21.65 -7.36 -1.54
C PRO A 113 -21.55 -6.00 -0.84
N ILE A 114 -20.36 -5.58 -0.40
CA ILE A 114 -20.15 -4.30 0.32
C ILE A 114 -20.41 -3.11 -0.60
N ALA A 115 -19.93 -3.13 -1.84
CA ALA A 115 -20.13 -2.03 -2.77
C ALA A 115 -21.61 -1.85 -3.18
N LYS A 116 -22.43 -2.91 -3.12
CA LYS A 116 -23.89 -2.86 -3.32
C LYS A 116 -24.67 -2.38 -2.10
N THR A 117 -24.24 -2.77 -0.90
CA THR A 117 -25.02 -2.59 0.33
C THR A 117 -24.55 -1.40 1.17
N MET A 118 -23.26 -1.11 1.18
CA MET A 118 -22.63 -0.06 2.00
C MET A 118 -21.51 0.65 1.22
N PRO A 119 -21.84 1.38 0.14
CA PRO A 119 -20.85 2.01 -0.74
C PRO A 119 -19.96 3.04 -0.01
N ILE A 120 -20.46 3.65 1.08
CA ILE A 120 -19.72 4.63 1.88
C ILE A 120 -18.44 4.05 2.47
N LEU A 121 -18.42 2.76 2.82
CA LEU A 121 -17.24 2.09 3.37
C LEU A 121 -16.09 1.94 2.36
N LEU A 122 -16.38 2.02 1.06
CA LEU A 122 -15.40 1.87 -0.02
C LEU A 122 -15.04 3.21 -0.68
N LEU A 123 -15.64 4.33 -0.25
CA LEU A 123 -15.36 5.68 -0.78
C LEU A 123 -13.86 6.02 -0.80
N PRO A 124 -13.07 5.82 0.28
CA PRO A 124 -11.64 6.13 0.25
C PRO A 124 -10.89 5.32 -0.81
N SER A 125 -11.25 4.03 -0.99
CA SER A 125 -10.64 3.17 -1.99
C SER A 125 -11.01 3.61 -3.41
N PHE A 126 -12.26 4.03 -3.65
CA PHE A 126 -12.70 4.50 -4.96
C PHE A 126 -12.07 5.85 -5.33
N ILE A 127 -11.92 6.78 -4.37
CA ILE A 127 -11.22 8.05 -4.58
C ILE A 127 -9.76 7.80 -4.96
N SER A 128 -9.06 6.95 -4.21
CA SER A 128 -7.66 6.62 -4.51
C SER A 128 -7.54 5.99 -5.91
N MET A 129 -8.47 5.14 -6.29
CA MET A 129 -8.46 4.47 -7.59
C MET A 129 -8.74 5.44 -8.74
N ASP A 130 -9.71 6.36 -8.62
CA ASP A 130 -9.96 7.41 -9.62
C ASP A 130 -8.75 8.34 -9.78
N GLN A 131 -8.11 8.74 -8.68
CA GLN A 131 -6.89 9.53 -8.71
C GLN A 131 -5.75 8.81 -9.43
N ASN A 132 -5.45 7.56 -9.05
CA ASN A 132 -4.42 6.77 -9.71
C ASN A 132 -4.74 6.58 -11.20
N TYR A 133 -5.99 6.30 -11.55
CA TYR A 133 -6.39 6.15 -12.94
C TYR A 133 -6.19 7.43 -13.76
N ARG A 134 -6.70 8.59 -13.29
CA ARG A 134 -6.56 9.86 -14.01
C ARG A 134 -5.11 10.28 -14.15
N LEU A 135 -4.32 10.13 -13.09
CA LEU A 135 -2.89 10.43 -13.12
C LEU A 135 -2.17 9.51 -14.11
N ALA A 136 -2.50 8.21 -14.12
CA ALA A 136 -1.94 7.28 -15.10
C ALA A 136 -2.23 7.71 -16.53
N ILE A 137 -3.49 7.98 -16.88
CA ILE A 137 -3.86 8.39 -18.25
C ILE A 137 -3.15 9.68 -18.66
N ALA A 138 -3.15 10.71 -17.79
CA ALA A 138 -2.48 11.97 -18.07
C ALA A 138 -0.96 11.80 -18.24
N LEU A 139 -0.33 10.95 -17.43
CA LEU A 139 1.11 10.67 -17.53
C LEU A 139 1.46 9.84 -18.77
N VAL A 140 0.61 8.89 -19.17
CA VAL A 140 0.77 8.16 -20.44
C VAL A 140 0.77 9.14 -21.60
N GLU A 141 -0.19 10.07 -21.65
CA GLU A 141 -0.27 11.03 -22.75
C GLU A 141 0.91 12.00 -22.77
N GLN A 142 1.34 12.51 -21.61
CA GLN A 142 2.53 13.36 -21.54
C GLN A 142 3.80 12.60 -21.95
N SER A 143 3.94 11.35 -21.55
CA SER A 143 5.06 10.50 -21.95
C SER A 143 5.06 10.26 -23.46
N ASP A 144 3.89 9.95 -24.02
CA ASP A 144 3.73 9.71 -25.45
C ASP A 144 4.11 10.93 -26.29
N GLN A 145 3.70 12.13 -25.86
CA GLN A 145 4.08 13.38 -26.50
C GLN A 145 5.60 13.60 -26.48
N LEU A 146 6.26 13.38 -25.35
CA LEU A 146 7.71 13.54 -25.21
C LEU A 146 8.49 12.54 -26.07
N ILE A 147 7.98 11.31 -26.21
CA ILE A 147 8.66 10.23 -26.93
C ILE A 147 8.42 10.33 -28.45
N ASN A 148 7.18 10.60 -28.87
CA ASN A 148 6.82 10.64 -30.30
C ASN A 148 7.16 11.99 -30.96
N LYS A 149 7.35 13.05 -30.18
CA LYS A 149 7.76 14.38 -30.67
C LYS A 149 9.11 14.81 -30.11
N ALA A 150 9.94 13.84 -29.68
CA ALA A 150 11.26 14.10 -29.17
C ALA A 150 12.12 14.83 -30.20
N THR A 151 12.83 15.86 -29.74
CA THR A 151 13.83 16.59 -30.52
C THR A 151 15.23 16.44 -29.94
N ALA A 152 15.32 15.96 -28.69
CA ALA A 152 16.58 15.70 -28.00
C ALA A 152 16.52 14.40 -27.18
N ALA A 153 17.69 13.86 -26.83
CA ALA A 153 17.80 12.69 -25.95
C ALA A 153 17.11 12.91 -24.59
N ALA A 154 17.18 14.13 -24.05
CA ALA A 154 16.56 14.49 -22.78
C ALA A 154 15.02 14.37 -22.78
N ASP A 155 14.37 14.51 -23.94
CA ASP A 155 12.93 14.33 -24.07
C ASP A 155 12.55 12.87 -23.80
N PHE A 156 13.37 11.92 -24.26
CA PHE A 156 13.17 10.49 -23.99
C PHE A 156 13.38 10.16 -22.51
N ASP A 157 14.35 10.76 -21.83
CA ASP A 157 14.57 10.52 -20.39
C ASP A 157 13.42 11.05 -19.52
N LEU A 158 12.88 12.23 -19.85
CA LEU A 158 11.69 12.76 -19.20
C LEU A 158 10.46 11.92 -19.53
N GLY A 159 10.33 11.50 -20.80
CA GLY A 159 9.29 10.58 -21.26
C GLY A 159 9.30 9.27 -20.49
N GLU A 160 10.47 8.65 -20.31
CA GLU A 160 10.66 7.42 -19.53
C GLU A 160 10.25 7.59 -18.08
N THR A 161 10.65 8.71 -17.46
CA THR A 161 10.29 9.01 -16.07
C THR A 161 8.78 9.08 -15.91
N LYS A 162 8.07 9.72 -16.85
CA LYS A 162 6.61 9.79 -16.85
C LYS A 162 5.96 8.44 -17.15
N ALA A 163 6.50 7.65 -18.07
CA ALA A 163 6.02 6.28 -18.35
C ALA A 163 6.10 5.41 -17.09
N LYS A 164 7.21 5.46 -16.35
CA LYS A 164 7.38 4.73 -15.07
C LYS A 164 6.40 5.19 -14.01
N GLN A 165 6.15 6.50 -13.90
CA GLN A 165 5.14 7.03 -12.99
C GLN A 165 3.72 6.57 -13.39
N ALA A 166 3.40 6.60 -14.68
CA ALA A 166 2.13 6.10 -15.19
C ALA A 166 1.95 4.60 -14.86
N GLN A 167 2.98 3.80 -15.10
CA GLN A 167 3.00 2.37 -14.79
C GLN A 167 2.75 2.12 -13.30
N LYS A 168 3.42 2.87 -12.42
CA LYS A 168 3.20 2.80 -10.97
C LYS A 168 1.74 3.08 -10.58
N HIS A 169 1.13 4.09 -11.19
CA HIS A 169 -0.27 4.41 -10.96
C HIS A 169 -1.22 3.34 -11.51
N LEU A 170 -0.92 2.73 -12.66
CA LEU A 170 -1.71 1.62 -13.21
C LEU A 170 -1.58 0.35 -12.37
N ASP A 171 -0.40 0.03 -11.83
CA ASP A 171 -0.16 -1.13 -10.98
C ASP A 171 -0.78 -0.98 -9.58
N ALA A 172 -1.03 0.26 -9.15
CA ALA A 172 -1.81 0.55 -7.94
C ALA A 172 -3.32 0.25 -8.12
N LEU A 173 -3.80 0.06 -9.36
CA LEU A 173 -5.17 -0.33 -9.63
C LEU A 173 -5.32 -1.84 -9.37
N PRO A 174 -6.24 -2.27 -8.48
CA PRO A 174 -6.29 -3.66 -8.05
C PRO A 174 -6.85 -4.60 -9.14
N VAL A 175 -6.36 -5.83 -9.27
CA VAL A 175 -6.73 -6.75 -10.38
C VAL A 175 -8.23 -7.08 -10.46
N TRP A 176 -8.95 -7.15 -9.33
CA TRP A 176 -10.40 -7.39 -9.29
C TRP A 176 -11.22 -6.26 -9.94
N PHE A 177 -10.58 -5.12 -10.24
CA PHE A 177 -11.12 -3.97 -10.98
C PHE A 177 -11.41 -4.28 -12.46
N LEU A 178 -10.76 -5.29 -13.05
CA LEU A 178 -10.81 -5.56 -14.50
C LEU A 178 -12.02 -6.38 -14.95
N GLY A 179 -12.81 -6.93 -14.02
CA GLY A 179 -13.93 -7.83 -14.35
C GLY A 179 -15.29 -7.43 -13.78
N TYR A 180 -15.33 -6.66 -12.69
CA TYR A 180 -16.56 -6.41 -11.93
C TYR A 180 -16.43 -5.14 -11.08
N TYR A 181 -16.96 -3.97 -11.51
CA TYR A 181 -17.67 -2.94 -10.69
C TYR A 181 -17.92 -1.60 -11.45
N PRO A 182 -18.80 -0.69 -10.95
CA PRO A 182 -19.86 -0.03 -11.71
C PRO A 182 -19.37 1.13 -12.59
N GLN A 183 -20.15 1.48 -13.62
CA GLN A 183 -19.84 2.59 -14.53
C GLN A 183 -19.87 3.98 -13.87
N THR A 184 -20.33 4.10 -12.62
CA THR A 184 -20.49 5.37 -11.87
C THR A 184 -20.43 5.15 -10.36
N TYR A 185 -19.66 5.95 -9.62
CA TYR A 185 -19.79 6.10 -8.17
C TYR A 185 -20.34 7.49 -7.88
N CYS A 186 -21.29 7.57 -6.96
CA CYS A 186 -21.95 8.82 -6.58
C CYS A 186 -21.36 9.33 -5.27
N SER A 187 -20.83 10.56 -5.32
CA SER A 187 -20.57 11.35 -4.12
C SER A 187 -21.83 12.13 -3.71
N PHE A 188 -21.81 12.79 -2.56
CA PHE A 188 -22.91 13.66 -2.10
C PHE A 188 -23.20 14.82 -3.07
N PHE A 189 -22.22 15.21 -3.92
CA PHE A 189 -22.31 16.34 -4.85
C PHE A 189 -22.40 15.93 -6.33
N GLY A 190 -22.58 14.63 -6.62
CA GLY A 190 -22.76 14.14 -7.99
C GLY A 190 -22.08 12.80 -8.25
N CYS A 191 -22.49 12.16 -9.35
CA CYS A 191 -21.88 10.92 -9.84
C CYS A 191 -20.81 11.24 -10.87
N THR A 192 -19.58 10.81 -10.61
CA THR A 192 -18.48 10.99 -11.56
C THR A 192 -17.73 9.69 -11.69
N TRP A 193 -17.83 9.04 -12.86
CA TRP A 193 -16.90 7.98 -13.27
C TRP A 193 -16.92 7.83 -14.79
N ARG A 194 -15.74 7.72 -15.42
CA ARG A 194 -15.54 7.09 -16.73
C ARG A 194 -14.22 6.32 -16.72
N PHE A 195 -14.28 5.08 -16.23
CA PHE A 195 -13.20 4.11 -16.35
C PHE A 195 -13.65 3.03 -17.32
N THR A 196 -12.79 2.65 -18.24
CA THR A 196 -13.05 1.52 -19.13
C THR A 196 -11.87 0.55 -19.08
N VAL A 197 -12.18 -0.74 -19.11
CA VAL A 197 -11.16 -1.80 -19.21
C VAL A 197 -10.33 -1.61 -20.48
N ASP A 198 -10.96 -1.13 -21.55
CA ASP A 198 -10.32 -0.82 -22.82
C ASP A 198 -9.27 0.29 -22.68
N GLU A 199 -9.59 1.42 -22.02
CA GLU A 199 -8.62 2.49 -21.75
C GLU A 199 -7.47 2.01 -20.85
N PHE A 200 -7.75 1.19 -19.84
CA PHE A 200 -6.69 0.61 -19.00
C PHE A 200 -5.74 -0.29 -19.81
N GLN A 201 -6.29 -1.20 -20.62
CA GLN A 201 -5.50 -2.08 -21.48
C GLN A 201 -4.72 -1.27 -22.52
N ALA A 202 -5.35 -0.25 -23.12
CA ALA A 202 -4.70 0.66 -24.04
C ALA A 202 -3.57 1.43 -23.38
N ALA A 203 -3.75 1.93 -22.15
CA ALA A 203 -2.72 2.63 -21.39
C ALA A 203 -1.51 1.72 -21.12
N ARG A 204 -1.72 0.48 -20.62
CA ARG A 204 -0.62 -0.48 -20.42
C ARG A 204 0.09 -0.84 -21.72
N LYS A 205 -0.66 -1.06 -22.80
CA LYS A 205 -0.10 -1.33 -24.12
C LYS A 205 0.74 -0.16 -24.63
N SER A 206 0.26 1.07 -24.41
CA SER A 206 0.98 2.29 -24.78
C SER A 206 2.30 2.39 -24.02
N ILE A 207 2.31 2.16 -22.70
CA ILE A 207 3.53 2.13 -21.90
C ILE A 207 4.52 1.09 -22.43
N GLY A 208 4.06 -0.14 -22.68
CA GLY A 208 4.95 -1.18 -23.22
C GLY A 208 5.54 -0.82 -24.60
N ARG A 209 4.77 -0.15 -25.46
CA ARG A 209 5.26 0.38 -26.74
C ARG A 209 6.30 1.49 -26.53
N MET A 210 6.01 2.42 -25.63
CA MET A 210 6.91 3.53 -25.30
C MET A 210 8.23 3.03 -24.70
N ASP A 211 8.19 2.04 -23.81
CA ASP A 211 9.39 1.42 -23.22
C ASP A 211 10.27 0.79 -24.31
N ALA A 212 9.67 0.07 -25.26
CA ALA A 212 10.41 -0.50 -26.39
C ALA A 212 11.05 0.59 -27.27
N GLN A 213 10.32 1.67 -27.55
CA GLN A 213 10.82 2.80 -28.33
C GLN A 213 11.95 3.53 -27.61
N ILE A 214 11.82 3.81 -26.31
CA ILE A 214 12.88 4.39 -25.49
C ILE A 214 14.13 3.50 -25.50
N PHE A 215 13.96 2.19 -25.34
CA PHE A 215 15.08 1.26 -25.38
C PHE A 215 15.83 1.29 -26.71
N GLN A 216 15.10 1.26 -27.83
CA GLN A 216 15.69 1.39 -29.17
C GLN A 216 16.44 2.72 -29.33
N GLN A 217 15.85 3.83 -28.88
CA GLN A 217 16.46 5.16 -28.96
C GLN A 217 17.75 5.24 -28.12
N LYS A 218 17.74 4.72 -26.89
CA LYS A 218 18.94 4.72 -26.02
C LYS A 218 20.08 3.90 -26.61
N ASN A 219 19.78 2.74 -27.17
CA ASN A 219 20.78 1.93 -27.85
C ASN A 219 21.35 2.65 -29.07
N ALA A 220 20.49 3.28 -29.88
CA ALA A 220 20.91 4.03 -31.06
C ALA A 220 21.74 5.28 -30.69
N PHE A 221 21.40 5.99 -29.63
CA PHE A 221 22.22 7.10 -29.11
C PHE A 221 23.57 6.62 -28.57
N THR A 222 23.61 5.46 -27.91
CA THR A 222 24.86 4.86 -27.43
C THR A 222 25.78 4.52 -28.60
N GLN A 223 25.23 3.88 -29.64
CA GLN A 223 25.95 3.58 -30.87
C GLN A 223 26.42 4.86 -31.57
N LEU A 224 25.57 5.88 -31.68
CA LEU A 224 25.92 7.17 -32.27
C LEU A 224 27.12 7.80 -31.56
N THR A 225 27.09 7.90 -30.24
CA THR A 225 28.19 8.45 -29.44
C THR A 225 29.50 7.68 -29.68
N GLN A 226 29.46 6.35 -29.65
CA GLN A 226 30.64 5.51 -29.88
C GLN A 226 31.24 5.70 -31.29
N VAL A 227 30.38 5.82 -32.30
CA VAL A 227 30.81 6.06 -33.68
C VAL A 227 31.39 7.46 -33.84
N GLU A 228 30.81 8.47 -33.19
CA GLU A 228 31.32 9.84 -33.20
C GLU A 228 32.71 9.96 -32.54
N GLU A 229 32.92 9.27 -31.43
CA GLU A 229 34.23 9.17 -30.79
C GLU A 229 35.25 8.49 -31.71
N THR A 230 34.87 7.38 -32.34
CA THR A 230 35.72 6.64 -33.28
C THR A 230 36.06 7.48 -34.51
N LEU A 231 35.08 8.19 -35.08
CA LEU A 231 35.27 9.09 -36.21
C LEU A 231 36.24 10.22 -35.86
N THR A 232 36.05 10.85 -34.69
CA THR A 232 36.93 11.94 -34.21
C THR A 232 38.35 11.43 -33.98
N SER A 233 38.51 10.27 -33.35
CA SER A 233 39.80 9.63 -33.13
C SER A 233 40.49 9.28 -34.44
N ALA A 234 39.77 8.72 -35.43
CA ALA A 234 40.32 8.40 -36.74
C ALA A 234 40.77 9.66 -37.50
N LYS A 235 39.98 10.75 -37.44
CA LYS A 235 40.35 12.06 -37.99
C LYS A 235 41.66 12.57 -37.38
N GLN A 236 41.77 12.52 -36.06
CA GLN A 236 42.96 12.98 -35.34
C GLN A 236 44.19 12.11 -35.65
N GLN A 237 44.03 10.78 -35.68
CA GLN A 237 45.10 9.85 -36.04
C GLN A 237 45.61 10.11 -37.46
N TYR A 238 44.72 10.39 -38.40
CA TYR A 238 45.10 10.72 -39.78
C TYR A 238 45.93 12.01 -39.85
N GLN A 239 45.48 13.07 -39.16
CA GLN A 239 46.17 14.36 -39.14
C GLN A 239 47.56 14.29 -38.46
N GLN A 240 47.70 13.46 -37.43
CA GLN A 240 48.94 13.32 -36.66
C GLN A 240 49.90 12.27 -37.25
N ALA A 241 49.46 11.46 -38.22
CA ALA A 241 50.23 10.39 -38.79
C ALA A 241 51.45 10.90 -39.60
N LYS A 242 52.64 10.48 -39.17
CA LYS A 242 53.92 10.90 -39.75
C LYS A 242 54.36 10.06 -40.95
N ASN A 243 53.79 8.88 -41.14
CA ASN A 243 54.14 7.95 -42.21
C ASN A 243 52.89 7.43 -42.93
N ALA A 244 53.10 6.82 -44.10
CA ALA A 244 52.01 6.32 -44.94
C ALA A 244 51.23 5.16 -44.31
N ALA A 245 51.88 4.29 -43.52
CA ALA A 245 51.22 3.16 -42.87
C ALA A 245 50.21 3.61 -41.80
N ASP A 246 50.58 4.59 -40.98
CA ASP A 246 49.70 5.17 -39.96
C ASP A 246 48.54 5.94 -40.59
N ARG A 247 48.79 6.68 -41.70
CA ARG A 247 47.72 7.33 -42.48
C ARG A 247 46.75 6.30 -43.06
N GLN A 248 47.26 5.21 -43.62
CA GLN A 248 46.43 4.14 -44.18
C GLN A 248 45.55 3.52 -43.09
N LYS A 249 46.12 3.19 -41.93
CA LYS A 249 45.35 2.66 -40.79
C LYS A 249 44.26 3.63 -40.33
N ALA A 250 44.58 4.91 -40.21
CA ALA A 250 43.61 5.94 -39.83
C ALA A 250 42.49 6.09 -40.88
N SER A 251 42.80 5.99 -42.18
CA SER A 251 41.80 6.04 -43.25
C SER A 251 40.83 4.84 -43.21
N ILE A 252 41.33 3.64 -42.90
CA ILE A 252 40.49 2.43 -42.72
C ILE A 252 39.57 2.61 -41.50
N ASN A 253 40.10 3.11 -40.38
CA ASN A 253 39.29 3.37 -39.19
C ASN A 253 38.22 4.44 -39.43
N TRP A 254 38.54 5.47 -40.21
CA TRP A 254 37.59 6.50 -40.60
C TRP A 254 36.49 5.90 -41.48
N GLN A 255 36.84 5.16 -42.54
CA GLN A 255 35.85 4.51 -43.39
C GLN A 255 34.95 3.55 -42.58
N SER A 256 35.53 2.78 -41.67
CA SER A 256 34.77 1.92 -40.75
C SER A 256 33.79 2.71 -39.88
N ALA A 257 34.18 3.89 -39.37
CA ALA A 257 33.26 4.76 -38.64
C ALA A 257 32.12 5.30 -39.51
N ILE A 258 32.39 5.65 -40.78
CA ILE A 258 31.36 6.02 -41.77
C ILE A 258 30.40 4.84 -42.01
N ASP A 259 30.92 3.63 -42.17
CA ASP A 259 30.11 2.43 -42.36
C ASP A 259 29.24 2.13 -41.13
N GLN A 260 29.76 2.36 -39.92
CA GLN A 260 29.01 2.22 -38.68
C GLN A 260 27.92 3.30 -38.50
N LEU A 261 28.12 4.53 -38.99
CA LEU A 261 27.04 5.54 -39.01
C LEU A 261 25.84 5.05 -39.82
N ASN A 262 26.06 4.31 -40.91
CA ASN A 262 25.01 3.70 -41.73
C ASN A 262 24.29 2.53 -41.06
N GLN A 263 24.85 1.95 -40.00
CA GLN A 263 24.23 0.84 -39.26
C GLN A 263 23.28 1.30 -38.15
N ILE A 264 23.27 2.61 -37.84
CA ILE A 264 22.38 3.16 -36.82
C ILE A 264 20.93 3.15 -37.36
N PRO A 265 19.96 2.56 -36.64
CA PRO A 265 18.60 2.37 -37.15
C PRO A 265 17.96 3.71 -37.60
N PRO A 266 17.56 3.84 -38.88
CA PRO A 266 17.12 5.10 -39.45
C PRO A 266 15.80 5.63 -38.85
N GLU A 267 14.97 4.77 -38.28
CA GLU A 267 13.72 5.09 -37.60
C GLU A 267 13.90 5.81 -36.26
N THR A 268 15.14 5.91 -35.76
CA THR A 268 15.47 6.58 -34.50
C THR A 268 15.90 8.04 -34.70
N LEU A 269 15.79 8.86 -33.65
CA LEU A 269 16.28 10.24 -33.68
C LEU A 269 17.81 10.27 -33.81
N ALA A 270 18.48 9.30 -33.19
CA ALA A 270 19.91 9.06 -33.37
C ALA A 270 20.25 8.70 -34.82
N GLY A 271 19.44 7.89 -35.50
CA GLY A 271 19.61 7.55 -36.92
C GLY A 271 19.40 8.75 -37.86
N GLU A 272 18.45 9.64 -37.57
CA GLU A 272 18.32 10.90 -38.31
C GLU A 272 19.57 11.79 -38.13
N THR A 273 20.07 11.88 -36.89
CA THR A 273 21.29 12.61 -36.57
C THR A 273 22.51 11.99 -37.26
N ALA A 274 22.61 10.65 -37.25
CA ALA A 274 23.65 9.89 -37.91
C ALA A 274 23.68 10.17 -39.41
N ARG A 275 22.52 10.19 -40.08
CA ARG A 275 22.43 10.50 -41.52
C ARG A 275 22.91 11.91 -41.86
N LYS A 276 22.60 12.91 -41.02
CA LYS A 276 23.12 14.28 -41.19
C LYS A 276 24.64 14.31 -41.05
N LYS A 277 25.19 13.57 -40.08
CA LYS A 277 26.63 13.49 -39.84
C LYS A 277 27.37 12.67 -40.89
N LEU A 278 26.74 11.63 -41.44
CA LEU A 278 27.28 10.77 -42.50
C LEU A 278 27.66 11.61 -43.72
N GLN A 279 26.74 12.45 -44.21
CA GLN A 279 27.02 13.30 -45.37
C GLN A 279 28.23 14.22 -45.14
N ALA A 280 28.37 14.77 -43.94
CA ALA A 280 29.55 15.56 -43.59
C ALA A 280 30.82 14.71 -43.53
N ALA A 281 30.75 13.52 -42.91
CA ALA A 281 31.87 12.60 -42.76
C ALA A 281 32.38 12.05 -44.11
N GLU A 282 31.48 11.74 -45.04
CA GLU A 282 31.79 11.28 -46.40
C GLU A 282 32.50 12.38 -47.21
N ARG A 283 31.98 13.62 -47.17
CA ARG A 283 32.64 14.77 -47.82
C ARG A 283 34.04 15.01 -47.27
N ASP A 284 34.17 15.01 -45.95
CA ASP A 284 35.47 15.20 -45.29
C ASP A 284 36.45 14.09 -45.71
N PHE A 285 35.99 12.85 -45.80
CA PHE A 285 36.82 11.71 -46.20
C PHE A 285 37.25 11.80 -47.67
N GLN A 286 36.33 12.14 -48.57
CA GLN A 286 36.62 12.34 -50.00
C GLN A 286 37.61 13.50 -50.24
N ALA A 287 37.47 14.59 -49.50
CA ALA A 287 38.38 15.73 -49.59
C ALA A 287 39.84 15.31 -49.27
N MET A 288 40.04 14.38 -48.35
CA MET A 288 41.38 13.85 -48.07
C MET A 288 41.92 12.95 -49.19
N GLY A 289 41.06 12.14 -49.82
CA GLY A 289 41.42 11.29 -50.95
C GLY A 289 41.86 12.11 -52.17
N GLY A 290 41.22 13.26 -52.42
CA GLY A 290 41.61 14.19 -53.49
C GLY A 290 42.92 14.93 -53.23
N VAL A 291 43.31 15.13 -51.96
CA VAL A 291 44.60 15.75 -51.58
C VAL A 291 45.75 14.73 -51.65
N ALA A 292 45.48 13.42 -51.61
CA ALA A 292 46.51 12.38 -51.71
C ALA A 292 46.92 12.04 -53.16
N THR A 293 46.18 12.50 -54.16
CA THR A 293 46.42 12.24 -55.59
C THR A 293 46.93 13.46 -56.39
N GLY A 294 47.13 14.61 -55.75
CA GLY A 294 47.72 15.82 -56.35
C GLY A 294 49.09 16.12 -55.78
#